data_AF-A0A9P1DAT3-F1
#
_entry.id   AF-A0A9P1DAT3-F1
#
_cell.length_a   1.000
_cell.length_b   1.000
_cell.length_c   1.000
_cell.angle_alpha   90.00
_cell.angle_beta   90.00
_cell.angle_gamma   90.00
#
_symmetry.space_group_name_H-M   'P 1'
#
loop_
_entity.id
_entity.type
_entity.pdbx_description
1 polymer ?
#
loop_
_entity_poly.entity_id
_entity_poly.type
_entity_poly.pdbx_seq_one_letter_code
_entity_poly.pdbx_strand_id
1 'polypeptide(L)'
;MTYGAIAQMPVLWADDAWMTLAVIRTREMQSIANGYPQSLVHYLRWLRQETQHGFTLVLNDEPTLCTIAKVSLVADADGLRLLTGCKGSSALKPCFLCQNVLNGHDKVQNHVHISCCDVHACHLQTQDNLIQIQRHLETLLSRKEREEAEKLLGWHLHALSASILVQEDLRNWIPLSSLRYDPMHCFLANGIVPQELGLWYNALLDKTSCDIDTVRRYVLQCWTASKEPTLDINKIFTQKRWQKERDFRGDASEALSVLPLMVAFSCEVILPDFPAMLPHCECLTALLALICCWTDAKRSGNLQVKSIEMIRLQKVHLDKFVLFFQSCVGQLLSAMPCRHGLAKTLMLQPLSNARVSRLLVVNTRFFRPNKQ
;
A
#
# COMPACT_ATOMS: atom_id res chain seq x y z
N MET A 1 -6.68 12.70 11.07
CA MET A 1 -5.50 13.00 11.93
C MET A 1 -4.26 12.80 11.09
N THR A 2 -3.27 13.66 11.27
CA THR A 2 -1.99 13.60 10.56
C THR A 2 -0.89 13.37 11.58
N TYR A 3 -0.09 12.34 11.36
CA TYR A 3 1.05 11.95 12.17
C TYR A 3 2.35 12.18 11.39
N GLY A 4 3.45 12.35 12.09
CA GLY A 4 4.78 12.55 11.52
C GLY A 4 5.81 11.70 12.25
N ALA A 5 6.84 11.27 11.54
CA ALA A 5 8.01 10.65 12.14
C ALA A 5 9.27 11.04 11.35
N ILE A 6 10.40 11.12 12.04
CA ILE A 6 11.69 11.36 11.39
C ILE A 6 12.21 10.01 10.89
N ALA A 7 12.33 9.84 9.57
CA ALA A 7 12.65 8.55 8.94
C ALA A 7 14.00 7.96 9.40
N GLN A 8 14.92 8.81 9.84
CA GLN A 8 16.24 8.42 10.32
C GLN A 8 16.22 7.89 11.76
N MET A 9 15.09 7.96 12.46
CA MET A 9 14.98 7.38 13.80
C MET A 9 15.00 5.84 13.71
N PRO A 10 15.77 5.14 14.55
CA PRO A 10 15.89 3.68 14.50
C PRO A 10 14.64 2.94 14.99
N VAL A 11 13.63 3.66 15.48
CA VAL A 11 12.46 3.13 16.18
C VAL A 11 11.14 3.52 15.52
N LEU A 12 11.09 3.66 14.19
CA LEU A 12 9.86 3.96 13.43
C LEU A 12 8.70 2.96 13.67
N TRP A 13 9.00 1.80 14.26
CA TRP A 13 8.02 0.79 14.63
C TRP A 13 7.30 1.09 15.96
N ALA A 14 7.86 1.96 16.81
CA ALA A 14 7.26 2.33 18.08
C ALA A 14 6.21 3.42 17.86
N ASP A 15 5.05 3.29 18.51
CA ASP A 15 3.97 4.28 18.39
C ASP A 15 4.42 5.68 18.83
N ASP A 16 5.25 5.75 19.88
CA ASP A 16 5.80 7.00 20.41
C ASP A 16 6.74 7.73 19.43
N ALA A 17 7.25 7.05 18.39
CA ALA A 17 8.04 7.68 17.34
C ALA A 17 7.18 8.51 16.37
N TRP A 18 5.85 8.35 16.41
CA TRP A 18 4.90 9.04 15.55
C TRP A 18 4.21 10.19 16.29
N MET A 19 4.71 11.41 16.09
CA MET A 19 4.14 12.61 16.68
C MET A 19 2.86 13.02 15.96
N THR A 20 1.86 13.49 16.72
CA THR A 20 0.64 14.05 16.15
C THR A 20 0.94 15.46 15.63
N LEU A 21 0.81 15.64 14.31
CA LEU A 21 1.10 16.92 13.63
C LEU A 21 -0.15 17.79 13.50
N ALA A 22 -1.30 17.18 13.22
CA ALA A 22 -2.55 17.90 13.06
C ALA A 22 -3.78 17.02 13.36
N VAL A 23 -4.78 17.61 13.99
CA VAL A 23 -6.09 17.00 14.24
C VAL A 23 -7.17 17.92 13.67
N ILE A 24 -7.76 17.51 12.54
CA ILE A 24 -8.86 18.23 11.91
C ILE A 24 -10.02 17.24 11.75
N ARG A 25 -11.24 17.66 12.10
CA ARG A 25 -12.41 16.80 12.00
C ARG A 25 -12.83 16.66 10.53
N THR A 26 -13.23 15.47 10.13
CA THR A 26 -13.74 15.17 8.77
C THR A 26 -14.82 16.15 8.32
N ARG A 27 -15.74 16.54 9.21
CA ARG A 27 -16.80 17.52 8.92
C ARG A 27 -16.27 18.90 8.53
N GLU A 28 -15.20 19.36 9.19
CA GLU A 28 -14.58 20.65 8.93
C GLU A 28 -13.82 20.60 7.61
N MET A 29 -13.08 19.51 7.38
CA MET A 29 -12.40 19.24 6.11
C MET A 29 -13.36 19.19 4.92
N GLN A 30 -14.56 18.65 5.11
CA GLN A 30 -15.59 18.56 4.07
C GLN A 30 -16.34 19.89 3.85
N SER A 31 -16.36 20.78 4.83
CA SER A 31 -16.96 22.12 4.71
C SER A 31 -16.14 23.06 3.83
N ILE A 32 -14.87 22.75 3.61
CA ILE A 32 -13.94 23.52 2.79
C ILE A 32 -13.86 22.88 1.40
N ALA A 33 -14.04 23.68 0.35
CA ALA A 33 -13.87 23.21 -1.02
C ALA A 33 -12.45 22.68 -1.22
N ASN A 34 -12.31 21.41 -1.62
CA ASN A 34 -11.02 20.72 -1.70
C ASN A 34 -10.23 20.76 -0.36
N GLY A 35 -10.92 20.69 0.78
CA GLY A 35 -10.29 20.86 2.09
C GLY A 35 -9.12 19.91 2.34
N TYR A 36 -9.20 18.64 1.90
CA TYR A 36 -8.11 17.67 2.06
C TYR A 36 -6.79 18.07 1.40
N PRO A 37 -6.74 18.25 0.06
CA PRO A 37 -5.51 18.66 -0.60
C PRO A 37 -5.05 20.06 -0.14
N GLN A 38 -5.96 21.02 0.03
CA GLN A 38 -5.60 22.38 0.46
C GLN A 38 -4.98 22.40 1.86
N SER A 39 -5.57 21.69 2.82
CA SER A 39 -5.06 21.68 4.20
C SER A 39 -3.67 21.06 4.27
N LEU A 40 -3.40 20.02 3.48
CA LEU A 40 -2.06 19.44 3.40
C LEU A 40 -1.05 20.43 2.80
N VAL A 41 -1.41 21.13 1.71
CA VAL A 41 -0.57 22.18 1.12
C VAL A 41 -0.27 23.29 2.12
N HIS A 42 -1.29 23.81 2.80
CA HIS A 42 -1.13 24.85 3.82
C HIS A 42 -0.24 24.39 4.97
N TYR A 43 -0.48 23.17 5.48
CA TYR A 43 0.34 22.58 6.53
C TYR A 43 1.80 22.44 6.12
N LEU A 44 2.08 21.93 4.92
CA LEU A 44 3.46 21.75 4.44
C LEU A 44 4.17 23.08 4.20
N ARG A 45 3.47 24.11 3.71
CA ARG A 45 4.04 25.46 3.58
C ARG A 45 4.39 26.05 4.94
N TRP A 46 3.47 25.97 5.90
CA TRP A 46 3.70 26.41 7.27
C TRP A 46 4.90 25.66 7.88
N LEU A 47 4.91 24.33 7.80
CA LEU A 47 6.00 23.52 8.35
C LEU A 47 7.36 23.89 7.73
N ARG A 48 7.41 24.09 6.41
CA ARG A 48 8.64 24.48 5.72
C ARG A 48 9.13 25.86 6.17
N GLN A 49 8.21 26.81 6.36
CA GLN A 49 8.52 28.14 6.85
C GLN A 49 9.07 28.09 8.29
N GLU A 50 8.38 27.39 9.19
CA GLU A 50 8.80 27.25 10.59
C GLU A 50 10.16 26.55 10.72
N THR A 51 10.44 25.59 9.84
CA THR A 51 11.68 24.79 9.90
C THR A 51 12.76 25.26 8.92
N GLN A 52 12.61 26.45 8.32
CA GLN A 52 13.53 26.94 7.29
C GLN A 52 14.97 27.13 7.78
N HIS A 53 15.15 27.44 9.08
CA HIS A 53 16.45 27.60 9.73
C HIS A 53 16.88 26.35 10.52
N GLY A 54 16.12 25.27 10.39
CA GLY A 54 16.25 24.07 11.23
C GLY A 54 15.61 24.24 12.61
N PHE A 55 15.65 23.16 13.37
CA PHE A 55 15.12 23.06 14.73
C PHE A 55 16.02 22.14 15.56
N THR A 56 16.11 22.38 16.86
CA THR A 56 16.99 21.62 17.75
C THR A 56 16.27 20.39 18.30
N LEU A 57 16.93 19.24 18.27
CA LEU A 57 16.54 18.04 19.00
C LEU A 57 17.68 17.66 19.94
N VAL A 58 17.36 17.24 21.17
CA VAL A 58 18.34 16.64 22.07
C VAL A 58 18.43 15.15 21.74
N LEU A 59 19.61 14.69 21.32
CA LEU A 59 19.86 13.29 20.96
C LEU A 59 21.04 12.80 21.79
N ASN A 60 20.82 11.81 22.66
CA ASN A 60 21.83 11.33 23.61
C ASN A 60 22.43 12.49 24.43
N ASP A 61 21.54 13.32 25.00
CA ASP A 61 21.88 14.50 25.79
C ASP A 61 22.63 15.63 25.04
N GLU A 62 22.82 15.50 23.72
CA GLU A 62 23.50 16.49 22.89
C GLU A 62 22.50 17.29 22.02
N PRO A 63 22.51 18.65 22.10
CA PRO A 63 21.73 19.50 21.21
C PRO A 63 22.17 19.34 19.76
N THR A 64 21.28 18.82 18.92
CA THR A 64 21.52 18.59 17.49
C THR A 64 20.60 19.46 16.64
N LEU A 65 21.17 20.37 15.86
CA LEU A 65 20.43 21.12 14.84
C LEU A 65 19.99 20.17 13.71
N CYS A 66 18.69 20.11 13.46
CA CYS A 66 18.05 19.27 12.46
C CYS A 66 17.37 20.13 11.39
N THR A 67 17.44 19.70 10.13
CA THR A 67 16.69 20.31 9.02
C THR A 67 15.83 19.26 8.31
N ILE A 68 14.70 19.69 7.75
CA ILE A 68 13.83 18.82 6.95
C ILE A 68 14.19 18.98 5.49
N ALA A 69 14.98 18.04 4.97
CA ALA A 69 15.43 18.09 3.58
C ALA A 69 14.35 17.62 2.60
N LYS A 70 13.53 16.65 3.00
CA LYS A 70 12.45 16.06 2.19
C LYS A 70 11.28 15.62 3.06
N VAL A 71 10.12 15.47 2.44
CA VAL A 71 8.93 14.88 3.05
C VAL A 71 8.46 13.68 2.21
N SER A 72 8.14 12.58 2.87
CA SER A 72 7.42 11.44 2.29
C SER A 72 6.02 11.35 2.88
N LEU A 73 5.02 11.17 2.02
CA LEU A 73 3.63 10.99 2.44
C LEU A 73 3.26 9.52 2.33
N VAL A 74 2.88 8.92 3.45
CA VAL A 74 2.39 7.54 3.52
C VAL A 74 0.90 7.57 3.86
N ALA A 75 0.05 6.96 3.05
CA ALA A 75 -1.36 6.78 3.40
C ALA A 75 -1.91 5.54 2.70
N ASP A 76 -3.09 5.08 3.12
CA ASP A 76 -3.83 4.08 2.37
C ASP A 76 -4.31 4.65 1.02
N ALA A 77 -4.92 3.80 0.19
CA ALA A 77 -5.36 4.21 -1.14
C ALA A 77 -6.42 5.32 -1.08
N ASP A 78 -7.33 5.29 -0.10
CA ASP A 78 -8.38 6.30 0.06
C ASP A 78 -7.80 7.64 0.54
N GLY A 79 -6.83 7.62 1.45
CA GLY A 79 -6.14 8.80 1.92
C GLY A 79 -5.32 9.48 0.83
N LEU A 80 -4.56 8.71 0.04
CA LEU A 80 -3.84 9.28 -1.11
C LEU A 80 -4.83 9.83 -2.15
N ARG A 81 -5.96 9.17 -2.40
CA ARG A 81 -7.03 9.67 -3.26
C ARG A 81 -7.52 11.05 -2.79
N LEU A 82 -7.85 11.18 -1.50
CA LEU A 82 -8.32 12.43 -0.91
C LEU A 82 -7.26 13.54 -0.94
N LEU A 83 -5.99 13.22 -0.70
CA LEU A 83 -4.92 14.21 -0.59
C LEU A 83 -4.36 14.70 -1.93
N THR A 84 -4.54 13.91 -3.00
CA THR A 84 -3.93 14.19 -4.31
C THR A 84 -4.92 14.66 -5.36
N GLY A 85 -6.22 14.43 -5.15
CA GLY A 85 -7.23 14.65 -6.19
C GLY A 85 -7.29 13.52 -7.23
N CYS A 86 -6.62 12.39 -7.00
CA CYS A 86 -6.86 11.18 -7.77
C CYS A 86 -8.32 10.73 -7.58
N LYS A 87 -8.94 10.16 -8.62
CA LYS A 87 -10.33 9.68 -8.58
C LYS A 87 -10.50 8.28 -7.97
N GLY A 88 -9.42 7.53 -7.81
CA GLY A 88 -9.47 6.14 -7.33
C GLY A 88 -10.40 5.26 -8.15
N SER A 89 -11.23 4.45 -7.50
CA SER A 89 -12.14 3.50 -8.15
C SER A 89 -13.24 4.12 -9.02
N SER A 90 -13.46 5.44 -8.93
CA SER A 90 -14.40 6.15 -9.81
C SER A 90 -13.83 6.48 -11.20
N ALA A 91 -12.54 6.21 -11.43
CA ALA A 91 -11.86 6.34 -12.71
C ALA A 91 -11.55 4.99 -13.35
N LEU A 92 -11.15 5.03 -14.62
CA LEU A 92 -10.62 3.85 -15.32
C LEU A 92 -9.20 3.52 -14.87
N LYS A 93 -8.45 4.50 -14.36
CA LYS A 93 -7.10 4.23 -13.84
C LYS A 93 -7.16 3.45 -12.53
N PRO A 94 -6.35 2.39 -12.39
CA PRO A 94 -6.31 1.59 -11.16
C PRO A 94 -5.67 2.34 -9.98
N CYS A 95 -4.75 3.27 -10.25
CA CYS A 95 -4.06 3.99 -9.20
C CYS A 95 -3.42 5.28 -9.73
N PHE A 96 -3.06 6.21 -8.83
CA PHE A 96 -2.47 7.50 -9.19
C PHE A 96 -1.07 7.41 -9.81
N LEU A 97 -0.41 6.26 -9.70
CA LEU A 97 0.92 6.02 -10.26
C LEU A 97 0.90 5.42 -11.66
N CYS A 98 -0.26 5.01 -12.21
CA CYS A 98 -0.30 4.30 -13.50
C CYS A 98 -0.65 5.27 -14.65
N GLN A 99 0.28 5.43 -15.59
CA GLN A 99 0.15 6.37 -16.71
C GLN A 99 -0.67 5.81 -17.87
N ASN A 100 -0.49 4.55 -18.24
CA ASN A 100 -1.13 3.94 -19.42
C ASN A 100 -1.97 2.68 -19.09
N VAL A 101 -2.18 2.38 -17.81
CA VAL A 101 -2.99 1.23 -17.39
C VAL A 101 -4.43 1.66 -17.14
N LEU A 102 -5.40 0.94 -17.71
CA LEU A 102 -6.84 1.20 -17.56
C LEU A 102 -7.61 -0.08 -17.24
N ASN A 103 -8.63 0.04 -16.41
CA ASN A 103 -9.65 -0.97 -16.17
C ASN A 103 -10.83 -0.67 -17.10
N GLY A 104 -11.03 -1.51 -18.12
CA GLY A 104 -12.00 -1.29 -19.20
C GLY A 104 -11.46 -0.50 -20.39
N HIS A 105 -12.08 -0.73 -21.56
CA HIS A 105 -11.75 -0.18 -22.88
C HIS A 105 -10.42 -0.65 -23.51
N ASP A 106 -10.44 -1.83 -24.15
CA ASP A 106 -9.32 -2.38 -24.94
C ASP A 106 -8.96 -1.58 -26.20
N LYS A 107 -9.64 -0.45 -26.45
CA LYS A 107 -9.54 0.34 -27.69
C LYS A 107 -8.87 1.70 -27.51
N VAL A 108 -8.40 2.05 -26.31
CA VAL A 108 -7.65 3.30 -26.12
C VAL A 108 -6.21 3.06 -26.57
N GLN A 109 -5.80 3.77 -27.63
CA GLN A 109 -4.47 3.63 -28.21
C GLN A 109 -3.37 3.83 -27.16
N ASN A 110 -2.31 3.03 -27.21
CA ASN A 110 -1.15 3.07 -26.30
C ASN A 110 -1.48 2.79 -24.81
N HIS A 111 -2.64 2.22 -24.50
CA HIS A 111 -2.99 1.78 -23.16
C HIS A 111 -2.97 0.26 -23.05
N VAL A 112 -2.72 -0.22 -21.84
CA VAL A 112 -2.79 -1.64 -21.49
C VAL A 112 -3.95 -1.88 -20.54
N HIS A 113 -4.68 -2.97 -20.76
CA HIS A 113 -5.72 -3.40 -19.84
C HIS A 113 -5.10 -3.74 -18.48
N ILE A 114 -5.81 -3.47 -17.39
CA ILE A 114 -5.33 -3.74 -16.04
C ILE A 114 -4.90 -5.19 -15.88
N SER A 115 -5.62 -6.14 -16.50
CA SER A 115 -5.29 -7.57 -16.51
C SER A 115 -4.03 -7.96 -17.28
N CYS A 116 -3.32 -7.01 -17.91
CA CYS A 116 -2.08 -7.29 -18.62
C CYS A 116 -1.07 -7.97 -17.69
N CYS A 117 -0.58 -9.13 -18.11
CA CYS A 117 0.42 -9.87 -17.36
C CYS A 117 1.85 -9.32 -17.55
N ASP A 118 2.08 -8.55 -18.62
CA ASP A 118 3.37 -7.92 -18.90
C ASP A 118 3.51 -6.60 -18.13
N VAL A 119 4.35 -6.63 -17.09
CA VAL A 119 4.66 -5.47 -16.25
C VAL A 119 5.47 -4.41 -17.01
N HIS A 120 6.26 -4.81 -18.01
CA HIS A 120 7.11 -3.88 -18.77
C HIS A 120 6.28 -2.98 -19.70
N ALA A 121 5.09 -3.43 -20.10
CA ALA A 121 4.15 -2.62 -20.87
C ALA A 121 3.43 -1.54 -20.02
N CYS A 122 3.58 -1.57 -18.70
CA CYS A 122 2.99 -0.59 -17.79
C CYS A 122 3.96 0.58 -17.56
N HIS A 123 3.48 1.81 -17.74
CA HIS A 123 4.24 3.03 -17.54
C HIS A 123 3.81 3.76 -16.26
N LEU A 124 4.80 4.32 -15.56
CA LEU A 124 4.57 5.09 -14.36
C LEU A 124 4.26 6.54 -14.65
N GLN A 125 3.36 7.09 -13.86
CA GLN A 125 3.04 8.51 -13.85
C GLN A 125 4.28 9.32 -13.46
N THR A 126 4.53 10.39 -14.22
CA THR A 126 5.59 11.36 -13.94
C THR A 126 4.99 12.69 -13.51
N GLN A 127 5.84 13.51 -12.87
CA GLN A 127 5.50 14.87 -12.49
C GLN A 127 5.08 15.71 -13.71
N ASP A 128 5.82 15.58 -14.82
CA ASP A 128 5.53 16.31 -16.07
C ASP A 128 4.21 15.87 -16.70
N ASN A 129 3.93 14.56 -16.69
CA ASN A 129 2.67 14.05 -17.21
C ASN A 129 1.48 14.57 -16.38
N LEU A 130 1.62 14.69 -15.05
CA LEU A 130 0.57 15.28 -14.21
C LEU A 130 0.28 16.75 -14.56
N ILE A 131 1.33 17.53 -14.81
CA ILE A 131 1.17 18.94 -15.23
C ILE A 131 0.48 19.00 -16.60
N GLN A 132 0.83 18.12 -17.52
CA GLN A 132 0.17 18.03 -18.83
C GLN A 132 -1.31 17.65 -18.70
N ILE A 133 -1.64 16.70 -17.82
CA ILE A 133 -3.03 16.33 -17.51
C ILE A 133 -3.79 17.53 -16.96
N GLN A 134 -3.23 18.24 -15.98
CA GLN A 134 -3.85 19.42 -15.39
C GLN A 134 -4.15 20.47 -16.48
N ARG A 135 -3.14 20.83 -17.29
CA ARG A 135 -3.30 21.80 -18.38
C ARG A 135 -4.35 21.36 -19.39
N HIS A 136 -4.35 20.09 -19.78
CA HIS A 136 -5.38 19.56 -20.69
C HIS A 136 -6.78 19.71 -20.10
N LEU A 137 -6.99 19.31 -18.84
CA LEU A 137 -8.28 19.43 -18.17
C LEU A 137 -8.75 20.89 -18.03
N GLU A 138 -7.83 21.85 -17.87
CA GLU A 138 -8.13 23.29 -17.84
C GLU A 138 -8.61 23.81 -19.20
N THR A 139 -8.17 23.23 -20.32
CA THR A 139 -8.64 23.64 -21.66
C THR A 139 -10.06 23.18 -21.99
N LEU A 140 -10.61 22.21 -21.25
CA LEU A 140 -11.94 21.66 -21.50
C LEU A 140 -13.02 22.60 -20.94
N LEU A 141 -13.81 23.19 -21.84
CA LEU A 141 -14.87 24.16 -21.49
C LEU A 141 -16.16 23.47 -21.04
N SER A 142 -16.52 22.36 -21.68
CA SER A 142 -17.74 21.62 -21.35
C SER A 142 -17.54 20.80 -20.07
N ARG A 143 -18.52 20.89 -19.17
CA ARG A 143 -18.56 20.06 -17.96
C ARG A 143 -18.56 18.57 -18.30
N LYS A 144 -19.32 18.16 -19.32
CA LYS A 144 -19.44 16.75 -19.72
C LYS A 144 -18.10 16.21 -20.23
N GLU A 145 -17.45 16.95 -21.13
CA GLU A 145 -16.15 16.57 -21.69
C GLU A 145 -15.09 16.48 -20.60
N ARG A 146 -15.12 17.42 -19.64
CA ARG A 146 -14.23 17.38 -18.48
C ARG A 146 -14.47 16.15 -17.62
N GLU A 147 -15.72 15.84 -17.25
CA GLU A 147 -16.04 14.67 -16.42
C GLU A 147 -15.59 13.36 -17.08
N GLU A 148 -15.76 13.22 -18.40
CA GLU A 148 -15.28 12.08 -19.19
C GLU A 148 -13.74 12.00 -19.21
N ALA A 149 -13.06 13.11 -19.49
CA ALA A 149 -11.60 13.20 -19.48
C ALA A 149 -11.02 12.91 -18.09
N GLU A 150 -11.61 13.46 -17.03
CA GLU A 150 -11.22 13.18 -15.65
C GLU A 150 -11.34 11.69 -15.31
N LYS A 151 -12.41 11.02 -15.77
CA LYS A 151 -12.63 9.57 -15.56
C LYS A 151 -11.56 8.74 -16.28
N LEU A 152 -11.21 9.11 -17.51
CA LEU A 152 -10.18 8.44 -18.30
C LEU A 152 -8.77 8.69 -17.73
N LEU A 153 -8.45 9.95 -17.43
CA LEU A 153 -7.14 10.37 -16.95
C LEU A 153 -6.91 10.11 -15.47
N GLY A 154 -7.97 9.85 -14.69
CA GLY A 154 -7.90 9.44 -13.29
C GLY A 154 -7.75 10.57 -12.26
N TRP A 155 -8.00 11.81 -12.65
CA TRP A 155 -7.76 12.99 -11.82
C TRP A 155 -8.96 13.93 -11.82
N HIS A 156 -9.27 14.51 -10.67
CA HIS A 156 -10.26 15.57 -10.53
C HIS A 156 -9.55 16.92 -10.61
N LEU A 157 -9.89 17.77 -11.58
CA LEU A 157 -9.16 19.00 -11.90
C LEU A 157 -8.99 19.89 -10.67
N HIS A 158 -10.09 20.28 -10.03
CA HIS A 158 -10.02 21.23 -8.91
C HIS A 158 -9.26 20.71 -7.69
N ALA A 159 -9.30 19.39 -7.46
CA ALA A 159 -8.62 18.77 -6.32
C ALA A 159 -7.13 18.59 -6.63
N LEU A 160 -6.80 18.20 -7.87
CA LEU A 160 -5.43 18.14 -8.36
C LEU A 160 -4.77 19.53 -8.30
N SER A 161 -5.43 20.56 -8.81
CA SER A 161 -4.96 21.96 -8.76
C SER A 161 -4.69 22.47 -7.35
N ALA A 162 -5.45 21.98 -6.38
CA ALA A 162 -5.28 22.29 -4.95
C ALA A 162 -4.27 21.39 -4.23
N SER A 163 -3.79 20.32 -4.87
CA SER A 163 -2.96 19.31 -4.22
C SER A 163 -1.48 19.66 -4.25
N ILE A 164 -0.72 19.00 -3.37
CA ILE A 164 0.74 19.07 -3.29
C ILE A 164 1.45 18.73 -4.60
N LEU A 165 0.79 17.97 -5.49
CA LEU A 165 1.40 17.44 -6.70
C LEU A 165 1.65 18.51 -7.77
N VAL A 166 0.97 19.65 -7.72
CA VAL A 166 1.13 20.71 -8.73
C VAL A 166 1.59 22.04 -8.13
N GLN A 167 1.88 22.08 -6.83
CA GLN A 167 2.45 23.26 -6.18
C GLN A 167 3.94 23.36 -6.50
N GLU A 168 4.32 24.35 -7.30
CA GLU A 168 5.71 24.54 -7.73
C GLU A 168 6.66 24.75 -6.55
N ASP A 169 6.23 25.51 -5.54
CA ASP A 169 7.02 25.76 -4.34
C ASP A 169 7.34 24.47 -3.57
N LEU A 170 6.44 23.49 -3.55
CA LEU A 170 6.63 22.24 -2.80
C LEU A 170 7.27 21.11 -3.63
N ARG A 171 7.34 21.23 -4.96
CA ARG A 171 7.74 20.13 -5.88
C ARG A 171 9.06 19.45 -5.50
N ASN A 172 10.07 20.23 -5.13
CA ASN A 172 11.39 19.68 -4.79
C ASN A 172 11.44 19.04 -3.41
N TRP A 173 10.52 19.41 -2.52
CA TRP A 173 10.48 18.94 -1.14
C TRP A 173 9.63 17.67 -0.99
N ILE A 174 8.54 17.57 -1.76
CA ILE A 174 7.64 16.42 -1.80
C ILE A 174 7.22 16.09 -3.25
N PRO A 175 8.12 15.56 -4.08
CA PRO A 175 7.78 15.14 -5.45
C PRO A 175 6.81 13.96 -5.43
N LEU A 176 6.14 13.69 -6.57
CA LEU A 176 5.25 12.53 -6.75
C LEU A 176 5.85 11.21 -6.22
N SER A 177 7.16 11.01 -6.42
CA SER A 177 7.88 9.81 -5.96
C SER A 177 7.96 9.65 -4.43
N SER A 178 7.62 10.69 -3.68
CA SER A 178 7.58 10.70 -2.22
C SER A 178 6.23 10.26 -1.65
N LEU A 179 5.22 10.05 -2.50
CA LEU A 179 3.94 9.49 -2.09
C LEU A 179 4.02 7.97 -2.12
N ARG A 180 3.66 7.34 -1.01
CA ARG A 180 3.74 5.89 -0.79
C ARG A 180 2.41 5.38 -0.25
N TYR A 181 1.95 4.26 -0.78
CA TYR A 181 0.92 3.49 -0.12
C TYR A 181 1.45 2.87 1.17
N ASP A 182 0.57 2.82 2.18
CA ASP A 182 0.80 2.07 3.40
C ASP A 182 0.92 0.56 3.12
N PRO A 183 2.10 -0.05 3.36
CA PRO A 183 2.31 -1.48 3.17
C PRO A 183 1.34 -2.37 3.94
N MET A 184 0.89 -1.94 5.12
CA MET A 184 -0.07 -2.72 5.91
C MET A 184 -1.39 -2.88 5.14
N HIS A 185 -1.87 -1.83 4.48
CA HIS A 185 -3.10 -1.90 3.68
C HIS A 185 -2.87 -2.66 2.37
N CYS A 186 -1.71 -2.49 1.73
CA CYS A 186 -1.40 -3.22 0.50
C CYS A 186 -1.27 -4.73 0.70
N PHE A 187 -0.69 -5.18 1.81
CA PHE A 187 -0.44 -6.60 2.06
C PHE A 187 -1.49 -7.25 2.96
N LEU A 188 -1.88 -6.62 4.07
CA LEU A 188 -2.62 -7.28 5.14
C LEU A 188 -4.10 -6.89 5.22
N ALA A 189 -4.43 -5.60 5.21
CA ALA A 189 -5.81 -5.13 5.44
C ALA A 189 -6.63 -5.15 4.14
N ASN A 190 -7.28 -6.28 3.84
CA ASN A 190 -7.91 -6.55 2.53
C ASN A 190 -6.91 -6.47 1.36
N GLY A 191 -5.63 -6.76 1.65
CA GLY A 191 -4.53 -6.72 0.70
C GLY A 191 -4.26 -8.06 0.05
N ILE A 192 -3.02 -8.24 -0.42
CA ILE A 192 -2.55 -9.44 -1.12
C ILE A 192 -2.67 -10.70 -0.26
N VAL A 193 -2.33 -10.64 1.03
CA VAL A 193 -2.34 -11.80 1.93
C VAL A 193 -3.74 -12.39 2.07
N PRO A 194 -4.79 -11.63 2.45
CA PRO A 194 -6.16 -12.16 2.46
C PRO A 194 -6.63 -12.76 1.13
N GLN A 195 -6.30 -12.12 0.01
CA GLN A 195 -6.69 -12.59 -1.33
C GLN A 195 -6.04 -13.93 -1.66
N GLU A 196 -4.72 -14.04 -1.46
CA GLU A 196 -3.98 -15.27 -1.76
C GLU A 196 -4.33 -16.41 -0.80
N LEU A 197 -4.63 -16.11 0.47
CA LEU A 197 -5.20 -17.08 1.40
C LEU A 197 -6.55 -17.62 0.91
N GLY A 198 -7.41 -16.76 0.36
CA GLY A 198 -8.67 -17.17 -0.27
C GLY A 198 -8.46 -18.07 -1.49
N LEU A 199 -7.52 -17.71 -2.38
CA LEU A 199 -7.16 -18.52 -3.54
C LEU A 199 -6.59 -19.89 -3.15
N TRP A 200 -5.71 -19.92 -2.15
CA TRP A 200 -5.18 -21.15 -1.58
C TRP A 200 -6.29 -22.02 -0.97
N TYR A 201 -7.25 -21.41 -0.27
CA TYR A 201 -8.37 -22.14 0.31
C TYR A 201 -9.31 -22.74 -0.74
N ASN A 202 -9.58 -22.02 -1.84
CA ASN A 202 -10.32 -22.58 -2.97
C ASN A 202 -9.61 -23.83 -3.51
N ALA A 203 -8.30 -23.74 -3.69
CA ALA A 203 -7.49 -24.85 -4.16
C ALA A 203 -7.48 -26.03 -3.18
N LEU A 204 -7.41 -25.76 -1.88
CA LEU A 204 -7.50 -26.78 -0.84
C LEU A 204 -8.79 -27.59 -1.01
N LEU A 205 -9.93 -26.91 -1.12
CA LEU A 205 -11.23 -27.55 -1.28
C LEU A 205 -11.39 -28.29 -2.61
N ASP A 206 -10.80 -27.77 -3.69
CA ASP A 206 -10.96 -28.34 -5.03
C ASP A 206 -9.99 -29.51 -5.31
N LYS A 207 -8.82 -29.53 -4.66
CA LYS A 207 -7.71 -30.45 -5.00
C LYS A 207 -7.39 -31.45 -3.90
N THR A 208 -8.01 -31.33 -2.73
CA THR A 208 -7.74 -32.20 -1.57
C THR A 208 -9.04 -32.62 -0.90
N SER A 209 -8.96 -33.58 0.03
CA SER A 209 -10.06 -33.91 0.93
C SER A 209 -10.07 -33.07 2.22
N CYS A 210 -9.15 -32.12 2.34
CA CYS A 210 -9.01 -31.27 3.52
C CYS A 210 -9.95 -30.06 3.44
N ASP A 211 -10.31 -29.55 4.61
CA ASP A 211 -11.12 -28.37 4.82
C ASP A 211 -10.55 -27.49 5.94
N ILE A 212 -11.26 -26.42 6.28
CA ILE A 212 -10.79 -25.50 7.32
C ILE A 212 -10.75 -26.14 8.72
N ASP A 213 -11.59 -27.14 8.97
CA ASP A 213 -11.59 -27.88 10.24
C ASP A 213 -10.38 -28.79 10.37
N THR A 214 -9.89 -29.32 9.25
CA THR A 214 -8.63 -30.06 9.18
C THR A 214 -7.44 -29.17 9.51
N VAL A 215 -7.40 -27.96 8.94
CA VAL A 215 -6.41 -26.93 9.27
C VAL A 215 -6.49 -26.57 10.77
N ARG A 216 -7.70 -26.34 11.28
CA ARG A 216 -7.92 -26.02 12.71
C ARG A 216 -7.35 -27.09 13.63
N ARG A 217 -7.62 -28.37 13.35
CA ARG A 217 -7.09 -29.50 14.13
C ARG A 217 -5.57 -29.55 14.09
N TYR A 218 -4.97 -29.38 12.91
CA TYR A 218 -3.52 -29.31 12.76
C TYR A 218 -2.92 -28.19 13.63
N VAL A 219 -3.48 -26.98 13.57
CA VAL A 219 -2.96 -25.85 14.37
C VAL A 219 -3.09 -26.14 15.87
N LEU A 220 -4.23 -26.65 16.33
CA LEU A 220 -4.44 -26.98 17.75
C LEU A 220 -3.53 -28.10 18.27
N GLN A 221 -3.12 -29.03 17.40
CA GLN A 221 -2.30 -30.19 17.78
C GLN A 221 -0.80 -29.92 17.66
N CYS A 222 -0.38 -29.20 16.63
CA CYS A 222 1.04 -29.07 16.26
C CYS A 222 1.64 -27.72 16.69
N TRP A 223 0.82 -26.72 17.03
CA TRP A 223 1.30 -25.37 17.33
C TRP A 223 0.92 -24.95 18.75
N THR A 224 1.85 -24.28 19.41
CA THR A 224 1.64 -23.66 20.72
C THR A 224 1.99 -22.18 20.64
N ALA A 225 1.14 -21.33 21.20
CA ALA A 225 1.41 -19.90 21.26
C ALA A 225 2.64 -19.62 22.15
N SER A 226 3.56 -18.79 21.67
CA SER A 226 4.78 -18.44 22.41
C SER A 226 4.57 -17.41 23.52
N LYS A 227 3.43 -16.72 23.52
CA LYS A 227 2.99 -15.72 24.52
C LYS A 227 1.48 -15.85 24.72
N GLU A 228 0.88 -15.00 25.57
CA GLU A 228 -0.59 -14.91 25.69
C GLU A 228 -1.23 -14.90 24.29
N PRO A 229 -2.26 -15.74 24.06
CA PRO A 229 -2.78 -15.97 22.73
C PRO A 229 -3.38 -14.68 22.17
N THR A 230 -2.65 -14.06 21.24
CA THR A 230 -3.15 -12.94 20.43
C THR A 230 -4.15 -13.40 19.37
N LEU A 231 -4.25 -14.72 19.17
CA LEU A 231 -5.04 -15.36 18.12
C LEU A 231 -6.02 -16.37 18.71
N ASP A 232 -7.31 -16.10 18.59
CA ASP A 232 -8.36 -17.06 18.96
C ASP A 232 -8.60 -18.03 17.79
N ILE A 233 -7.92 -19.18 17.84
CA ILE A 233 -7.97 -20.23 16.80
C ILE A 233 -9.40 -20.64 16.47
N ASN A 234 -10.28 -20.72 17.48
CA ASN A 234 -11.67 -21.13 17.29
C ASN A 234 -12.52 -20.09 16.57
N LYS A 235 -12.15 -18.81 16.63
CA LYS A 235 -12.83 -17.74 15.90
C LYS A 235 -12.30 -17.56 14.48
N ILE A 236 -11.04 -17.92 14.24
CA ILE A 236 -10.37 -17.69 12.96
C ILE A 236 -10.59 -18.80 11.96
N PHE A 237 -10.48 -20.06 12.39
CA PHE A 237 -10.66 -21.20 11.50
C PHE A 237 -12.12 -21.62 11.46
N THR A 238 -12.96 -20.71 10.96
CA THR A 238 -14.41 -20.90 10.79
C THR A 238 -14.81 -20.69 9.34
N GLN A 239 -15.90 -21.34 8.91
CA GLN A 239 -16.48 -21.13 7.57
C GLN A 239 -16.92 -19.68 7.32
N LYS A 240 -17.15 -18.88 8.38
CA LYS A 240 -17.45 -17.45 8.23
C LYS A 240 -16.24 -16.65 7.75
N ARG A 241 -15.04 -17.04 8.20
CA ARG A 241 -13.77 -16.39 7.83
C ARG A 241 -13.21 -16.95 6.52
N TRP A 242 -13.49 -18.22 6.24
CA TRP A 242 -13.00 -18.98 5.08
C TRP A 242 -14.15 -19.46 4.21
N GLN A 243 -14.38 -18.73 3.11
CA GLN A 243 -15.48 -19.00 2.19
C GLN A 243 -14.91 -19.30 0.81
N LYS A 244 -15.48 -20.30 0.14
CA LYS A 244 -15.14 -20.61 -1.25
C LYS A 244 -15.42 -19.37 -2.13
N GLU A 245 -14.52 -19.10 -3.07
CA GLU A 245 -14.56 -17.96 -4.00
C GLU A 245 -14.53 -16.58 -3.31
N ARG A 246 -13.99 -16.51 -2.10
CA ARG A 246 -13.83 -15.26 -1.35
C ARG A 246 -12.44 -15.16 -0.75
N ASP A 247 -12.01 -13.92 -0.54
CA ASP A 247 -10.81 -13.62 0.24
C ASP A 247 -11.01 -14.04 1.71
N PHE A 248 -9.90 -14.33 2.39
CA PHE A 248 -9.91 -14.55 3.82
C PHE A 248 -10.41 -13.29 4.54
N ARG A 249 -11.42 -13.44 5.40
CA ARG A 249 -12.09 -12.31 6.06
C ARG A 249 -11.50 -12.01 7.43
N GLY A 250 -10.21 -11.75 7.53
CA GLY A 250 -9.55 -11.34 8.78
C GLY A 250 -9.13 -9.87 8.77
N ASP A 251 -8.83 -9.32 9.94
CA ASP A 251 -8.09 -8.06 10.05
C ASP A 251 -6.59 -8.24 9.71
N ALA A 252 -5.84 -7.14 9.72
CA ALA A 252 -4.42 -7.17 9.36
C ALA A 252 -3.57 -8.05 10.29
N SER A 253 -3.87 -8.06 11.60
CA SER A 253 -3.15 -8.85 12.60
C SER A 253 -3.48 -10.34 12.46
N GLU A 254 -4.74 -10.66 12.21
CA GLU A 254 -5.19 -12.02 11.91
C GLU A 254 -4.52 -12.53 10.62
N ALA A 255 -4.52 -11.75 9.54
CA ALA A 255 -3.87 -12.13 8.27
C ALA A 255 -2.36 -12.38 8.42
N LEU A 256 -1.67 -11.51 9.17
CA LEU A 256 -0.24 -11.67 9.45
C LEU A 256 0.07 -12.94 10.25
N SER A 257 -0.81 -13.31 11.17
CA SER A 257 -0.63 -14.49 12.04
C SER A 257 -0.98 -15.80 11.34
N VAL A 258 -1.96 -15.78 10.43
CA VAL A 258 -2.48 -16.98 9.77
C VAL A 258 -1.61 -17.43 8.60
N LEU A 259 -0.99 -16.49 7.87
CA LEU A 259 -0.13 -16.80 6.73
C LEU A 259 0.95 -17.87 7.02
N PRO A 260 1.78 -17.75 8.08
CA PRO A 260 2.79 -18.78 8.37
C PRO A 260 2.18 -20.13 8.74
N LEU A 261 1.00 -20.16 9.38
CA LEU A 261 0.32 -21.41 9.71
C LEU A 261 -0.14 -22.14 8.44
N MET A 262 -0.61 -21.41 7.42
CA MET A 262 -1.04 -22.02 6.15
C MET A 262 0.14 -22.54 5.34
N VAL A 263 1.27 -21.85 5.37
CA VAL A 263 2.51 -22.34 4.75
C VAL A 263 2.99 -23.60 5.45
N ALA A 264 3.01 -23.63 6.78
CA ALA A 264 3.42 -24.82 7.52
C ALA A 264 2.50 -26.02 7.26
N PHE A 265 1.18 -25.83 7.36
CA PHE A 265 0.20 -26.87 7.01
C PHE A 265 0.38 -27.36 5.57
N SER A 266 0.64 -26.44 4.64
CA SER A 266 0.92 -26.79 3.25
C SER A 266 2.13 -27.72 3.13
N CYS A 267 3.25 -27.37 3.77
CA CYS A 267 4.48 -28.16 3.70
C CYS A 267 4.38 -29.51 4.40
N GLU A 268 3.76 -29.56 5.57
CA GLU A 268 3.78 -30.73 6.46
C GLU A 268 2.65 -31.72 6.18
N VAL A 269 1.50 -31.24 5.71
CA VAL A 269 0.29 -32.06 5.53
C VAL A 269 -0.11 -32.16 4.07
N ILE A 270 -0.09 -31.05 3.33
CA ILE A 270 -0.66 -31.04 1.97
C ILE A 270 0.32 -31.57 0.93
N LEU A 271 1.54 -31.07 0.86
CA LEU A 271 2.50 -31.42 -0.20
C LEU A 271 2.89 -32.91 -0.24
N PRO A 272 3.00 -33.64 0.89
CA PRO A 272 3.31 -35.07 0.86
C PRO A 272 2.26 -35.90 0.10
N ASP A 273 0.98 -35.57 0.27
CA ASP A 273 -0.13 -36.39 -0.23
C ASP A 273 -0.82 -35.79 -1.47
N PHE A 274 -0.72 -34.48 -1.68
CA PHE A 274 -1.44 -33.73 -2.72
C PHE A 274 -0.48 -32.86 -3.55
N PRO A 275 0.34 -33.46 -4.43
CA PRO A 275 1.33 -32.72 -5.23
C PRO A 275 0.71 -31.68 -6.17
N ALA A 276 -0.58 -31.81 -6.51
CA ALA A 276 -1.33 -30.81 -7.30
C ALA A 276 -1.47 -29.44 -6.62
N MET A 277 -1.19 -29.36 -5.31
CA MET A 277 -1.16 -28.12 -4.53
C MET A 277 0.18 -27.39 -4.61
N LEU A 278 1.24 -28.01 -5.14
CA LEU A 278 2.60 -27.45 -5.15
C LEU A 278 2.67 -26.00 -5.65
N PRO A 279 2.07 -25.61 -6.79
CA PRO A 279 2.17 -24.24 -7.27
C PRO A 279 1.54 -23.20 -6.31
N HIS A 280 0.42 -23.55 -5.68
CA HIS A 280 -0.25 -22.68 -4.69
C HIS A 280 0.60 -22.51 -3.44
N CYS A 281 1.20 -23.62 -2.98
CA CYS A 281 2.04 -23.63 -1.79
C CYS A 281 3.34 -22.85 -2.02
N GLU A 282 3.95 -22.96 -3.19
CA GLU A 282 5.15 -22.19 -3.54
C GLU A 282 4.87 -20.68 -3.64
N CYS A 283 3.72 -20.31 -4.19
CA CYS A 283 3.30 -18.91 -4.27
C CYS A 283 3.12 -18.33 -2.85
N LEU A 284 2.37 -19.04 -1.99
CA LEU A 284 2.12 -18.64 -0.61
C LEU A 284 3.40 -18.59 0.23
N THR A 285 4.34 -19.49 -0.01
CA THR A 285 5.67 -19.51 0.64
C THR A 285 6.50 -18.30 0.22
N ALA A 286 6.47 -17.93 -1.07
CA ALA A 286 7.15 -16.73 -1.54
C ALA A 286 6.52 -15.45 -0.96
N LEU A 287 5.20 -15.42 -0.79
CA LEU A 287 4.52 -14.33 -0.10
C LEU A 287 4.95 -14.25 1.37
N LEU A 288 5.01 -15.37 2.09
CA LEU A 288 5.49 -15.40 3.48
C LEU A 288 6.92 -14.86 3.58
N ALA A 289 7.82 -15.26 2.68
CA ALA A 289 9.19 -14.75 2.67
C ALA A 289 9.25 -13.22 2.55
N LEU A 290 8.43 -12.64 1.66
CA LEU A 290 8.29 -11.19 1.51
C LEU A 290 7.78 -10.52 2.80
N ILE A 291 6.74 -11.09 3.43
CA ILE A 291 6.16 -10.55 4.68
C ILE A 291 7.14 -10.67 5.85
N CYS A 292 7.89 -11.77 5.96
CA CYS A 292 8.97 -11.93 6.94
C CYS A 292 10.06 -10.88 6.74
N CYS A 293 10.49 -10.63 5.49
CA CYS A 293 11.48 -9.60 5.20
C CYS A 293 10.98 -8.20 5.59
N TRP A 294 9.72 -7.87 5.30
CA TRP A 294 9.11 -6.60 5.68
C TRP A 294 9.00 -6.42 7.20
N THR A 295 8.55 -7.44 7.92
CA THR A 295 8.42 -7.39 9.39
C THR A 295 9.78 -7.31 10.06
N ASP A 296 10.79 -7.98 9.51
CA ASP A 296 12.17 -7.88 9.99
C ASP A 296 12.81 -6.52 9.67
N ALA A 297 12.49 -5.92 8.52
CA ALA A 297 12.91 -4.55 8.19
C ALA A 297 12.45 -3.54 9.25
N LYS A 298 11.26 -3.73 9.80
CA LYS A 298 10.73 -2.89 10.89
C LYS A 298 11.52 -3.04 12.19
N ARG A 299 12.11 -4.20 12.47
CA ARG A 299 12.72 -4.52 13.77
C ARG A 299 14.25 -4.37 13.78
N SER A 300 14.90 -4.73 12.69
CA SER A 300 16.36 -4.87 12.61
C SER A 300 17.11 -3.56 12.33
N GLY A 301 16.42 -2.47 11.96
CA GLY A 301 17.03 -1.18 11.62
C GLY A 301 17.86 -1.18 10.33
N ASN A 302 18.14 -2.33 9.71
CA ASN A 302 18.91 -2.45 8.47
C ASN A 302 18.01 -2.25 7.22
N LEU A 303 17.36 -1.09 7.16
CA LEU A 303 16.35 -0.77 6.16
C LEU A 303 16.90 -0.81 4.73
N GLN A 304 18.17 -0.44 4.50
CA GLN A 304 18.75 -0.45 3.16
C GLN A 304 18.87 -1.88 2.60
N VAL A 305 19.53 -2.79 3.32
CA VAL A 305 19.68 -4.19 2.88
C VAL A 305 18.31 -4.85 2.74
N LYS A 306 17.41 -4.63 3.71
CA LYS A 306 16.07 -5.22 3.66
C LYS A 306 15.23 -4.66 2.51
N SER A 307 15.39 -3.39 2.14
CA SER A 307 14.67 -2.83 0.99
C SER A 307 15.04 -3.50 -0.34
N ILE A 308 16.34 -3.75 -0.57
CA ILE A 308 16.82 -4.48 -1.75
C ILE A 308 16.27 -5.91 -1.77
N GLU A 309 16.33 -6.59 -0.62
CA GLU A 309 15.84 -7.95 -0.51
C GLU A 309 14.31 -8.04 -0.68
N MET A 310 13.56 -7.07 -0.16
CA MET A 310 12.12 -6.98 -0.37
C MET A 310 11.75 -6.86 -1.85
N ILE A 311 12.48 -6.06 -2.63
CA ILE A 311 12.25 -5.93 -4.08
C ILE A 311 12.48 -7.28 -4.77
N ARG A 312 13.56 -7.97 -4.41
CA ARG A 312 13.88 -9.29 -4.96
C ARG A 312 12.77 -10.30 -4.62
N LEU A 313 12.36 -10.38 -3.36
CA LEU A 313 11.31 -11.29 -2.89
C LEU A 313 9.94 -10.97 -3.51
N GLN A 314 9.62 -9.68 -3.67
CA GLN A 314 8.40 -9.24 -4.34
C GLN A 314 8.38 -9.70 -5.80
N LYS A 315 9.50 -9.61 -6.51
CA LYS A 315 9.61 -10.14 -7.87
C LYS A 315 9.40 -11.65 -7.90
N VAL A 316 10.07 -12.39 -7.01
CA VAL A 316 9.92 -13.86 -6.91
C VAL A 316 8.47 -14.25 -6.65
N HIS A 317 7.80 -13.60 -5.70
CA HIS A 317 6.39 -13.82 -5.43
C HIS A 317 5.52 -13.51 -6.65
N LEU A 318 5.73 -12.36 -7.28
CA LEU A 318 4.96 -11.94 -8.46
C LEU A 318 5.13 -12.90 -9.64
N ASP A 319 6.34 -13.36 -9.92
CA ASP A 319 6.62 -14.29 -11.01
C ASP A 319 5.87 -15.62 -10.79
N LYS A 320 5.87 -16.14 -9.55
CA LYS A 320 5.08 -17.33 -9.18
C LYS A 320 3.58 -17.08 -9.28
N PHE A 321 3.13 -15.92 -8.80
CA PHE A 321 1.72 -15.54 -8.83
C PHE A 321 1.20 -15.46 -10.26
N VAL A 322 1.93 -14.77 -11.16
CA VAL A 322 1.54 -14.63 -12.57
C VAL A 322 1.58 -15.96 -13.29
N LEU A 323 2.61 -16.78 -13.07
CA LEU A 323 2.71 -18.09 -13.72
C LEU A 323 1.47 -18.96 -13.44
N PHE A 324 0.95 -18.89 -12.21
CA PHE A 324 -0.08 -19.81 -11.77
C PHE A 324 -1.51 -19.24 -11.85
N PHE A 325 -1.70 -17.96 -11.53
CA PHE A 325 -3.02 -17.32 -11.47
C PHE A 325 -3.36 -16.51 -12.73
N GLN A 326 -2.71 -16.78 -13.86
CA GLN A 326 -2.89 -16.08 -15.16
C GLN A 326 -4.37 -15.88 -15.56
N SER A 327 -5.24 -16.88 -15.30
CA SER A 327 -6.69 -16.81 -15.57
C SER A 327 -7.49 -15.99 -14.56
N CYS A 328 -6.96 -15.76 -13.36
CA CYS A 328 -7.60 -15.04 -12.25
C CYS A 328 -7.12 -13.58 -12.11
N VAL A 329 -6.17 -13.14 -12.95
CA VAL A 329 -5.55 -11.81 -12.90
C VAL A 329 -6.57 -10.67 -12.94
N GLY A 330 -7.70 -10.85 -13.64
CA GLY A 330 -8.76 -9.85 -13.71
C GLY A 330 -9.46 -9.55 -12.37
N GLN A 331 -9.53 -10.52 -11.46
CA GLN A 331 -10.19 -10.34 -10.15
C GLN A 331 -9.28 -9.64 -9.14
N LEU A 332 -7.98 -10.02 -9.04
CA LEU A 332 -7.04 -9.41 -8.08
C LEU A 332 -6.74 -7.94 -8.38
N LEU A 333 -6.67 -7.54 -9.64
CA LEU A 333 -6.21 -6.20 -9.99
C LEU A 333 -7.25 -5.11 -9.76
N SER A 334 -8.53 -5.47 -9.60
CA SER A 334 -9.58 -4.54 -9.18
C SER A 334 -9.41 -4.04 -7.73
N ALA A 335 -8.67 -4.79 -6.89
CA ALA A 335 -8.47 -4.51 -5.46
C ALA A 335 -7.08 -3.94 -5.13
N MET A 336 -6.14 -3.88 -6.08
CA MET A 336 -4.76 -3.42 -5.85
C MET A 336 -4.46 -2.04 -6.45
N PRO A 337 -3.60 -1.23 -5.80
CA PRO A 337 -2.79 -0.27 -6.53
C PRO A 337 -2.02 -1.02 -7.63
N CYS A 338 -2.23 -0.67 -8.90
CA CYS A 338 -1.69 -1.36 -10.06
C CYS A 338 -0.21 -1.77 -9.90
N ARG A 339 0.18 -2.92 -10.49
CA ARG A 339 1.45 -3.68 -10.33
C ARG A 339 2.73 -2.85 -10.15
N HIS A 340 2.82 -1.71 -10.83
CA HIS A 340 3.95 -0.77 -10.78
C HIS A 340 3.99 0.10 -9.52
N GLY A 341 2.82 0.38 -8.94
CA GLY A 341 2.66 0.94 -7.61
C GLY A 341 3.33 0.03 -6.59
N LEU A 342 2.91 -1.24 -6.45
CA LEU A 342 3.48 -2.23 -5.52
C LEU A 342 5.01 -2.36 -5.60
N ALA A 343 5.60 -2.44 -6.80
CA ALA A 343 7.05 -2.53 -6.99
C ALA A 343 7.85 -1.29 -6.53
N LYS A 344 7.21 -0.11 -6.47
CA LYS A 344 7.82 1.13 -5.96
C LYS A 344 7.24 1.61 -4.63
N THR A 345 6.11 1.11 -4.15
CA THR A 345 5.47 1.65 -2.92
C THR A 345 6.26 1.34 -1.66
N LEU A 346 7.15 0.35 -1.72
CA LEU A 346 7.88 -0.14 -0.55
C LEU A 346 9.27 0.49 -0.38
N MET A 347 9.69 1.38 -1.29
CA MET A 347 11.06 1.89 -1.27
C MET A 347 11.20 3.15 -0.40
N LEU A 348 11.77 2.96 0.78
CA LEU A 348 12.74 3.95 1.30
C LEU A 348 13.92 3.92 0.31
N GLN A 349 14.16 5.00 -0.43
CA GLN A 349 15.40 5.10 -1.20
C GLN A 349 16.58 5.08 -0.21
N PRO A 350 17.70 4.40 -0.53
CA PRO A 350 18.92 4.54 0.25
C PRO A 350 19.36 6.00 0.19
N LEU A 351 19.26 6.70 1.33
CA LEU A 351 19.83 8.03 1.49
C LEU A 351 21.35 7.88 1.60
N SER A 352 22.08 8.44 0.64
CA SER A 352 23.54 8.55 0.71
C SER A 352 23.95 9.59 1.74
N ASN A 353 25.11 9.36 2.37
CA ASN A 353 25.71 10.22 3.38
C ASN A 353 25.90 11.66 2.88
N ALA A 354 25.02 12.56 3.32
CA ALA A 354 25.22 14.00 3.26
C ALA A 354 24.81 14.62 4.60
N ARG A 355 25.59 15.61 5.05
CA ARG A 355 25.50 16.29 6.36
C ARG A 355 24.05 16.49 6.82
N VAL A 356 23.75 15.92 8.00
CA VAL A 356 22.50 15.93 8.80
C VAL A 356 21.29 16.55 8.08
N SER A 357 20.83 15.88 7.03
CA SER A 357 19.62 16.21 6.28
C SER A 357 18.59 15.12 6.57
N ARG A 358 17.48 15.45 7.26
CA ARG A 358 16.49 14.46 7.71
C ARG A 358 15.26 14.42 6.78
N LEU A 359 14.63 13.25 6.71
CA LEU A 359 13.42 12.97 5.92
C LEU A 359 12.25 12.88 6.91
N LEU A 360 11.23 13.71 6.73
CA LEU A 360 9.99 13.59 7.50
C LEU A 360 9.04 12.63 6.77
N VAL A 361 8.58 11.59 7.45
CA VAL A 361 7.48 10.74 6.98
C VAL A 361 6.19 11.24 7.61
N VAL A 362 5.26 11.68 6.78
CA VAL A 362 3.92 12.11 7.20
C VAL A 362 2.94 10.99 6.89
N ASN A 363 2.19 10.53 7.89
CA ASN A 363 1.10 9.57 7.72
C ASN A 363 -0.24 10.19 8.07
N THR A 364 -1.16 10.21 7.12
CA THR A 364 -2.50 10.76 7.35
C THR A 364 -3.51 9.63 7.45
N ARG A 365 -4.11 9.46 8.63
CA ARG A 365 -5.23 8.53 8.84
C ARG A 365 -6.55 9.28 8.76
N PHE A 366 -7.39 8.87 7.83
CA PHE A 366 -8.78 9.34 7.72
C PHE A 366 -9.71 8.29 8.31
N PHE A 367 -10.29 8.60 9.47
CA PHE A 367 -11.37 7.79 10.00
C PHE A 367 -12.65 8.12 9.21
N ARG A 368 -13.13 7.16 8.41
CA ARG A 368 -14.53 7.17 8.01
C ARG A 368 -15.35 6.79 9.24
N PRO A 369 -16.35 7.58 9.65
CA PRO A 369 -17.30 7.08 10.63
C PRO A 369 -17.97 5.83 10.06
N ASN A 370 -18.04 4.76 10.84
CA ASN A 370 -18.89 3.62 10.51
C ASN A 370 -20.29 4.19 10.28
N LYS A 371 -20.88 3.88 9.11
CA LYS A 371 -22.31 4.09 8.91
C LYS A 371 -23.01 3.24 9.97
N GLN A 372 -23.53 3.90 11.00
CA GLN A 372 -24.48 3.30 11.93
C GLN A 372 -25.80 3.04 11.19
#